data_AF-A0A3M5U633-F1
#
_entry.id   AF-A0A3M5U633-F1
#
_cell.length_a   1.000
_cell.length_b   1.000
_cell.length_c   1.000
_cell.angle_alpha   90.00
_cell.angle_beta   90.00
_cell.angle_gamma   90.00
#
_symmetry.space_group_name_H-M   'P 1'
#
loop_
_entity.id
_entity.type
_entity.pdbx_description
1 polymer ?
#
loop_
_entity_poly.entity_id
_entity_poly.type
_entity_poly.pdbx_seq_one_letter_code
_entity_poly.pdbx_strand_id
1 'polypeptide(L)' 'MVIFHCRIGRCPERATDLQQLLSLNFDVARLHGCWFAVDQGDVRLCAQRELASFDEPAFCDVTRGFISQAREARAFLQA' A
#
# COMPACT_ATOMS: atom_id res chain seq x y z
N MET A 1 14.63 2.27 -9.45
CA MET A 1 13.76 1.79 -8.37
C MET A 1 12.52 1.18 -8.98
N VAL A 2 11.80 0.34 -8.24
CA VAL A 2 10.51 -0.22 -8.64
C VAL A 2 9.44 0.18 -7.64
N ILE A 3 8.22 0.35 -8.15
CA ILE A 3 7.03 0.61 -7.34
C ILE A 3 6.12 -0.60 -7.45
N PHE A 4 5.85 -1.22 -6.30
CA PHE A 4 4.76 -2.17 -6.16
C PHE A 4 3.52 -1.38 -5.82
N HIS A 5 2.42 -1.63 -6.55
CA HIS A 5 1.15 -1.05 -6.17
C HIS A 5 -0.01 -1.97 -6.53
N CYS A 6 -1.09 -1.90 -5.74
CA CYS A 6 -2.34 -2.57 -6.08
C CYS A 6 -3.54 -1.79 -5.55
N ARG A 7 -4.69 -1.96 -6.20
CA ARG A 7 -5.96 -1.41 -5.72
C ARG A 7 -6.40 -2.14 -4.45
N ILE A 8 -6.76 -1.39 -3.42
CA ILE A 8 -7.27 -1.91 -2.15
C ILE A 8 -8.69 -1.43 -1.82
N GLY A 9 -9.20 -0.42 -2.51
CA GLY A 9 -10.57 0.07 -2.31
C GLY A 9 -10.89 1.21 -3.27
N ARG A 10 -12.10 1.75 -3.14
CA ARG A 10 -12.52 2.96 -3.85
C ARG A 10 -12.14 4.19 -3.03
N CYS A 11 -11.79 5.29 -3.70
CA CYS A 11 -11.53 6.56 -3.03
C CYS A 11 -12.77 7.00 -2.22
N PRO A 12 -12.60 7.37 -0.94
CA PRO A 12 -13.67 7.96 -0.17
C PRO A 12 -14.15 9.27 -0.80
N GLU A 13 -15.45 9.53 -0.76
CA GLU A 13 -16.04 10.78 -1.28
C GLU A 13 -16.06 11.89 -0.22
N ARG A 14 -16.11 11.53 1.07
CA ARG A 14 -16.14 12.47 2.18
C ARG A 14 -14.73 12.92 2.56
N ALA A 15 -14.55 14.23 2.72
CA ALA A 15 -13.27 14.82 3.12
C ALA A 15 -12.73 14.25 4.44
N THR A 16 -13.60 13.99 5.42
CA THR A 16 -13.21 13.39 6.72
C THR A 16 -12.62 11.99 6.54
N ASP A 17 -13.20 11.17 5.67
CA ASP A 17 -12.71 9.81 5.41
C ASP A 17 -11.38 9.84 4.65
N LEU A 18 -11.20 10.80 3.74
CA LEU A 18 -9.93 11.02 3.05
C LEU A 18 -8.84 11.48 4.03
N GLN A 19 -9.17 12.39 4.96
CA GLN A 19 -8.25 12.82 6.00
C GLN A 19 -7.85 11.65 6.91
N GLN A 20 -8.81 10.79 7.28
CA GLN A 20 -8.53 9.58 8.03
C GLN A 20 -7.59 8.66 7.26
N LEU A 21 -7.88 8.39 5.97
CA LEU A 21 -7.01 7.60 5.09
C LEU A 21 -5.58 8.14 5.05
N LEU A 22 -5.41 9.44 4.87
CA LEU A 22 -4.10 10.08 4.85
C LEU A 22 -3.38 9.98 6.21
N SER A 23 -4.13 10.07 7.31
CA SER A 23 -3.58 9.94 8.66
C SER A 23 -2.99 8.55 8.92
N LEU A 24 -3.51 7.51 8.25
CA LEU A 24 -2.97 6.15 8.36
C LEU A 24 -1.53 6.03 7.84
N ASN A 25 -1.09 6.92 6.94
CA ASN A 25 0.30 6.93 6.47
C ASN A 25 1.31 7.25 7.58
N PHE A 26 0.87 7.78 8.73
CA PHE A 26 1.74 8.02 9.89
C PHE A 26 1.93 6.78 10.78
N ASP A 27 1.13 5.72 10.59
CA ASP A 27 1.32 4.44 11.28
C ASP A 27 2.35 3.56 10.54
N VAL A 28 3.60 4.03 10.55
CA VAL A 28 4.70 3.43 9.76
C VAL A 28 5.00 2.00 10.21
N ALA A 29 4.81 1.71 11.50
CA ALA A 29 5.02 0.37 12.06
C ALA A 29 4.04 -0.63 11.44
N ARG A 30 2.78 -0.24 11.28
CA ARG A 30 1.73 -1.06 10.68
C ARG A 30 1.85 -1.20 9.17
N LEU A 31 2.33 -0.16 8.48
CA LEU A 31 2.40 -0.15 7.02
C LEU A 31 3.65 -0.82 6.45
N HIS A 32 4.64 -1.18 7.27
CA HIS A 32 5.83 -1.93 6.85
C HIS A 32 6.53 -1.32 5.62
N GLY A 33 6.63 0.02 5.60
CA GLY A 33 7.23 0.77 4.49
C GLY A 33 6.37 0.86 3.23
N CYS A 34 5.07 0.55 3.33
CA CYS A 34 4.06 0.89 2.34
C CYS A 34 3.40 2.25 2.67
N TRP A 35 2.66 2.78 1.71
CA TRP A 35 1.80 3.95 1.90
C TRP A 35 0.50 3.81 1.10
N PHE A 36 -0.51 4.57 1.51
CA PHE A 36 -1.75 4.76 0.77
C PHE A 36 -1.64 5.95 -0.18
N ALA A 37 -2.14 5.74 -1.40
CA ALA A 37 -2.31 6.78 -2.41
C ALA A 37 -3.72 6.71 -3.01
N VAL A 38 -4.20 7.84 -3.51
CA VAL A 38 -5.40 7.90 -4.35
C VAL A 38 -4.95 8.07 -5.80
N ASP A 39 -5.43 7.20 -6.68
CA ASP A 39 -5.14 7.26 -8.11
C ASP A 39 -6.38 6.80 -8.89
N GLN A 40 -6.80 7.60 -9.88
CA GLN A 40 -7.93 7.31 -10.77
C GLN A 40 -9.23 6.89 -10.03
N GLY A 41 -9.52 7.50 -8.88
CA GLY A 41 -10.72 7.20 -8.09
C GLY A 41 -10.63 5.95 -7.21
N ASP A 42 -9.47 5.30 -7.17
CA ASP A 42 -9.19 4.15 -6.32
C ASP A 42 -8.19 4.50 -5.21
N VAL A 43 -8.31 3.80 -4.07
CA VAL A 43 -7.26 3.74 -3.06
C VAL A 43 -6.29 2.63 -3.43
N ARG A 44 -5.00 2.96 -3.40
CA ARG A 44 -3.89 2.04 -3.68
C ARG A 44 -3.00 1.88 -2.46
N LEU A 45 -2.56 0.66 -2.22
CA LEU A 45 -1.37 0.41 -1.42
C LEU A 45 -0.16 0.49 -2.36
N CYS A 46 0.89 1.16 -1.93
CA CYS A 46 2.10 1.36 -2.69
C CYS A 46 3.33 1.06 -1.83
N ALA A 47 4.40 0.57 -2.45
CA ALA A 47 5.71 0.39 -1.83
C ALA A 47 6.81 0.66 -2.85
N GLN A 48 7.92 1.27 -2.41
CA GLN A 48 9.08 1.57 -3.24
C GLN A 48 10.25 0.72 -2.79
N ARG A 49 11.00 0.18 -3.74
CA ARG A 49 12.18 -0.64 -3.47
C ARG A 49 13.30 -0.30 -4.45
N GLU A 50 14.53 -0.42 -3.96
CA GLU A 50 15.72 -0.21 -4.79
C GLU A 50 15.83 -1.35 -5.81
N LEU A 51 16.26 -1.04 -7.04
CA LEU A 51 16.46 -2.08 -8.07
C LEU A 51 17.75 -2.87 -7.85
N ALA A 52 18.78 -2.21 -7.28
CA ALA A 52 20.09 -2.81 -7.07
C ALA A 52 20.06 -4.02 -6.12
N SER A 53 19.00 -4.15 -5.31
CA SER A 53 18.80 -5.25 -4.35
C SER A 53 17.99 -6.42 -4.91
N PHE A 54 17.57 -6.41 -6.18
CA PHE A 54 16.72 -7.45 -6.73
C PHE A 54 17.44 -8.36 -7.71
N ASP A 55 17.62 -9.61 -7.31
CA ASP A 55 17.55 -10.75 -8.22
C ASP A 55 16.11 -11.30 -8.27
N GLU A 56 15.90 -12.32 -9.09
CA GLU A 56 14.58 -12.95 -9.25
C GLU A 56 13.99 -13.49 -7.93
N PRO A 57 14.75 -14.25 -7.09
CA PRO A 57 14.25 -14.70 -5.79
C PRO A 57 13.85 -13.56 -4.87
N ALA A 58 14.71 -12.54 -4.71
CA ALA A 58 14.41 -11.40 -3.85
C ALA A 58 13.16 -10.63 -4.33
N PHE A 59 12.98 -10.51 -5.65
CA PHE A 59 11.78 -9.90 -6.21
C PHE A 59 10.53 -10.72 -5.90
N CYS A 60 10.60 -12.05 -6.00
CA CYS A 60 9.49 -12.94 -5.67
C CYS A 60 9.11 -12.84 -4.19
N ASP A 61 10.08 -12.82 -3.29
CA ASP A 61 9.84 -12.72 -1.85
C ASP A 61 9.21 -11.38 -1.47
N VAL A 62 9.74 -10.27 -2.00
CA VAL A 62 9.14 -8.95 -1.78
C VAL A 62 7.73 -8.86 -2.36
N THR A 63 7.49 -9.46 -3.53
CA THR A 63 6.15 -9.50 -4.14
C THR A 63 5.16 -10.25 -3.24
N ARG A 64 5.55 -11.40 -2.68
CA ARG A 64 4.71 -12.17 -1.74
C ARG A 64 4.43 -11.38 -0.47
N GLY A 65 5.45 -10.72 0.09
CA GLY A 65 5.31 -9.83 1.25
C GLY A 65 4.33 -8.69 0.98
N PHE A 66 4.46 -8.03 -0.18
CA PHE A 66 3.54 -6.96 -0.60
C PHE A 66 2.09 -7.45 -0.76
N ILE A 67 1.89 -8.65 -1.30
CA ILE A 67 0.55 -9.26 -1.40
C ILE A 67 -0.05 -9.52 -0.02
N SER A 68 0.75 -9.98 0.96
CA SER A 68 0.27 -10.15 2.34
C SER A 68 -0.16 -8.81 2.93
N GLN A 69 0.70 -7.79 2.82
CA GLN A 69 0.41 -6.44 3.30
C GLN A 69 -0.86 -5.86 2.66
N ALA A 70 -1.07 -6.10 1.37
CA ALA A 70 -2.27 -5.65 0.67
C ALA A 70 -3.55 -6.30 1.21
N ARG A 71 -3.49 -7.56 1.64
CA ARG A 71 -4.65 -8.25 2.24
C ARG A 71 -4.97 -7.66 3.62
N GLU A 72 -3.96 -7.43 4.44
CA GLU A 72 -4.11 -6.80 5.76
C GLU A 72 -4.65 -5.37 5.65
N ALA A 73 -4.12 -4.58 4.71
CA ALA A 73 -4.58 -3.24 4.44
C ALA A 73 -6.06 -3.20 4.00
N ARG A 74 -6.49 -4.15 3.15
CA ARG A 74 -7.91 -4.27 2.77
C ARG A 74 -8.80 -4.59 3.96
N ALA A 75 -8.42 -5.58 4.77
CA ALA A 75 -9.18 -5.96 5.95
C ALA A 75 -9.32 -4.78 6.92
N PHE A 76 -8.26 -3.98 7.07
CA PHE A 76 -8.30 -2.80 7.90
C PHE A 76 -9.23 -1.69 7.38
N LEU A 77 -9.22 -1.41 6.07
CA LEU A 77 -10.09 -0.37 5.49
C LEU A 77 -11.57 -0.77 5.44
N GLN A 78 -11.87 -2.05 5.62
CA GLN A 78 -13.23 -2.60 5.65
C GLN A 78 -13.78 -2.76 7.08
N ALA A 79 -12.93 -2.58 8.10
CA ALA A 79 -13.28 -2.65 9.52
C ALA A 79 -13.78 -1.29 10.03
#